data_AF-A0A520NW09-F1
#
_entry.id   AF-A0A520NW09-F1
#
_cell.length_a   1.000
_cell.length_b   1.000
_cell.length_c   1.000
_cell.angle_alpha   90.00
_cell.angle_beta   90.00
_cell.angle_gamma   90.00
#
_symmetry.space_group_name_H-M   'P 1'
#
loop_
_entity.id
_entity.type
_entity.pdbx_description
1 polymer ?
#
loop_
_entity_poly.entity_id
_entity_poly.type
_entity_poly.pdbx_seq_one_letter_code
_entity_poly.pdbx_strand_id
1 'polypeptide(L)' 'MIAETTAEMDTLSVSEAMMRLDLSEQSALVFPHAGNGSINVIYGRRDGNIGWINPEPENATD' A
#
# COMPACT_ATOMS: atom_id res chain seq x y z
N MET A 1 -18.09 -12.68 8.38
CA MET A 1 -18.76 -11.37 8.22
C MET A 1 -17.87 -10.51 7.37
N ILE A 2 -18.45 -9.65 6.52
CA ILE A 2 -17.70 -8.63 5.77
C ILE A 2 -17.96 -7.30 6.49
N ALA A 3 -16.92 -6.50 6.68
CA ALA A 3 -17.00 -5.18 7.30
C ALA A 3 -16.40 -4.15 6.35
N GLU A 4 -16.99 -2.97 6.32
CA GLU A 4 -16.59 -1.84 5.49
C GLU A 4 -16.21 -0.67 6.39
N THR A 5 -15.13 0.03 6.06
CA THR A 5 -14.65 1.21 6.77
C THR A 5 -14.16 2.24 5.77
N THR A 6 -14.35 3.52 6.09
CA THR A 6 -13.75 4.65 5.37
C THR A 6 -12.58 5.19 6.18
N ALA A 7 -11.46 5.45 5.52
CA ALA A 7 -10.29 6.10 6.11
C ALA A 7 -9.73 7.14 5.15
N GLU A 8 -9.16 8.20 5.70
CA GLU A 8 -8.32 9.12 4.92
C GLU A 8 -6.99 8.44 4.62
N MET A 9 -6.49 8.63 3.40
CA MET A 9 -5.28 7.97 2.92
C MET A 9 -4.23 9.04 2.61
N ASP A 10 -3.06 8.88 3.22
CA ASP A 10 -1.92 9.73 2.93
C ASP A 10 -1.24 9.25 1.65
N THR A 11 -0.79 10.19 0.82
CA THR A 11 0.06 9.91 -0.33
C THR A 11 1.48 9.62 0.15
N LEU A 12 2.01 8.45 -0.17
CA LEU A 12 3.31 7.97 0.35
C LEU A 12 4.18 7.40 -0.77
N SER A 13 5.50 7.48 -0.62
CA SER A 13 6.44 6.60 -1.31
C SER A 13 6.35 5.18 -0.76
N VAL A 14 6.85 4.19 -1.52
CA VAL A 14 6.89 2.79 -1.08
C VAL A 14 7.69 2.64 0.22
N SER A 15 8.81 3.36 0.36
CA SER A 15 9.64 3.33 1.57
C SER A 15 8.93 3.90 2.81
N GLU A 16 8.18 4.99 2.66
CA GLU A 16 7.39 5.57 3.75
C GLU A 16 6.26 4.64 4.17
N ALA A 17 5.57 4.04 3.20
CA ALA A 17 4.53 3.05 3.45
C ALA A 17 5.09 1.81 4.18
N MET A 18 6.29 1.36 3.84
CA MET A 18 6.97 0.26 4.53
C MET A 18 7.29 0.61 5.98
N MET A 19 7.88 1.78 6.22
CA MET A 19 8.17 2.26 7.58
C MET A 19 6.89 2.38 8.41
N ARG A 20 5.80 2.86 7.82
CA ARG A 20 4.51 2.98 8.51
C ARG A 20 3.89 1.62 8.81
N LEU A 21 3.96 0.67 7.89
CA LEU A 21 3.47 -0.70 8.12
C LEU A 21 4.20 -1.34 9.31
N ASP A 22 5.53 -1.20 9.35
CA ASP A 22 6.38 -1.70 10.43
C ASP A 22 6.04 -1.07 11.80
N LEU A 23 5.87 0.26 11.85
CA LEU A 23 5.56 0.98 13.09
C LEU A 23 4.12 0.81 13.59
N SER A 24 3.17 0.54 12.69
CA SER A 24 1.73 0.48 13.02
C SER A 24 1.22 -0.91 13.37
N GLU A 25 2.07 -1.93 13.29
CA GLU A 25 1.71 -3.36 13.47
C GLU A 25 0.51 -3.80 12.61
N GLN A 26 0.24 -3.09 11.51
CA GLN A 26 -0.83 -3.42 10.58
C GLN A 26 -0.39 -4.55 9.66
N SER A 27 -1.34 -5.36 9.20
CA SER A 27 -1.05 -6.46 8.26
C SER A 27 -0.92 -6.00 6.81
N ALA A 28 -1.59 -4.89 6.46
CA ALA A 28 -1.53 -4.26 5.15
C ALA A 28 -1.84 -2.77 5.25
N LEU A 29 -1.30 -2.00 4.31
CA LEU A 29 -1.59 -0.58 4.13
C LEU A 29 -1.90 -0.33 2.65
N VAL A 30 -2.99 0.39 2.41
CA VAL A 30 -3.37 0.90 1.08
C VAL A 30 -3.08 2.40 1.05
N PHE A 31 -2.44 2.89 0.00
CA PHE A 31 -2.02 4.29 -0.10
C PHE A 31 -1.90 4.75 -1.57
N PRO A 32 -2.19 6.01 -1.92
CA PRO A 32 -1.78 6.60 -3.20
C PRO A 32 -0.26 6.76 -3.24
N HIS A 33 0.38 6.35 -4.34
CA HIS A 33 1.82 6.44 -4.49
C HIS A 33 2.27 7.86 -4.86
N ALA A 34 3.27 8.38 -4.16
CA ALA A 34 3.73 9.77 -4.29
C ALA A 34 4.25 10.15 -5.68
N GLY A 35 4.72 9.19 -6.47
CA GLY A 35 5.25 9.47 -7.82
C GLY A 35 4.19 9.68 -8.89
N ASN A 36 3.03 9.04 -8.78
CA ASN A 36 2.03 8.99 -9.87
C ASN A 36 0.56 9.00 -9.40
N GLY A 37 0.30 9.03 -8.10
CA GLY A 37 -1.05 9.02 -7.53
C GLY A 37 -1.76 7.66 -7.61
N SER A 38 -1.15 6.64 -8.22
CA SER A 38 -1.73 5.31 -8.34
C SER A 38 -1.99 4.68 -6.97
N ILE A 39 -3.09 3.95 -6.80
CA ILE A 39 -3.35 3.23 -5.55
C ILE A 39 -2.40 2.06 -5.44
N ASN A 40 -1.69 1.94 -4.32
CA ASN A 40 -0.73 0.88 -4.05
C ASN A 40 -1.10 0.15 -2.75
N VAL A 41 -0.68 -1.11 -2.64
CA VAL A 41 -0.88 -1.92 -1.43
C VAL A 41 0.46 -2.50 -1.00
N ILE A 42 0.82 -2.30 0.27
CA ILE A 42 1.96 -2.95 0.92
C ILE A 42 1.46 -3.84 2.05
N TYR A 43 2.00 -5.04 2.20
CA TYR A 43 1.52 -6.00 3.18
C TYR A 43 2.62 -6.94 3.68
N GLY A 44 2.47 -7.39 4.92
CA GLY A 44 3.36 -8.39 5.51
C GLY A 44 3.09 -9.78 4.93
N ARG A 45 4.15 -10.50 4.55
CA ARG A 45 4.07 -11.88 4.06
C ARG A 45 4.43 -12.87 5.16
N ARG A 46 4.00 -14.13 4.99
CA ARG A 46 4.26 -15.22 5.95
C ARG A 46 5.74 -15.60 6.06
N ASP A 47 6.56 -15.25 5.06
CA ASP A 47 8.00 -15.49 5.04
C ASP A 47 8.82 -14.37 5.73
N GLY A 48 8.14 -13.40 6.38
CA GLY A 48 8.79 -12.28 7.06
C GLY A 48 9.18 -11.12 6.13
N ASN A 49 8.94 -11.25 4.83
CA ASN A 49 9.18 -10.18 3.86
C ASN A 49 7.95 -9.28 3.68
N ILE A 50 8.15 -8.17 2.97
CA ILE A 50 7.08 -7.27 2.57
C ILE A 50 6.70 -7.53 1.11
N GLY A 51 5.40 -7.66 0.84
CA GLY A 51 4.83 -7.69 -0.50
C GLY A 51 4.33 -6.31 -0.92
N TRP A 52 4.46 -5.98 -2.20
CA TRP A 52 3.97 -4.75 -2.80
C TRP A 52 3.16 -5.06 -4.06
N ILE A 53 1.99 -4.44 -4.19
CA ILE A 53 1.10 -4.53 -5.35
C ILE A 53 0.84 -3.12 -5.88
N ASN A 54 1.09 -2.93 -7.17
CA ASN A 54 0.52 -1.87 -7.98
C ASN A 54 -0.56 -2.48 -8.89
N PRO A 55 -1.85 -2.17 -8.70
CA PRO A 55 -2.94 -2.66 -9.52
C PRO A 55 -3.05 -1.95 -10.87
N GLU A 56 -2.34 -0.83 -11.08
CA GLU A 56 -2.29 -0.23 -12.42
C GLU A 56 -1.56 -1.18 -13.38
N PRO A 57 -2.15 -1.45 -14.56
CA PRO A 57 -1.47 -2.26 -15.55
C PRO A 57 -0.20 -1.55 -16.02
N GLU A 58 0.89 -2.30 -16.18
CA GLU A 58 2.20 -1.81 -16.61
C GLU A 58 2.17 -1.00 -17.94
N ASN A 59 1.10 -1.15 -18.73
CA ASN A 59 0.89 -0.45 -20.00
C ASN A 59 -0.05 0.77 -19.91
N ALA A 60 -0.37 1.27 -18.70
CA ALA A 60 -1.17 2.50 -18.53
C ALA A 60 -0.31 3.77 -18.73
N THR A 61 0.39 3.84 -19.87
CA THR A 61 1.13 5.03 -20.28
C THR A 61 0.36 5.70 -21.42
N ASP A 62 -0.26 6.83 -21.13
CA ASP A 62 -0.43 7.95 -22.07
C ASP A 62 -0.08 9.25 -21.31
#